data_AF-A0A415TRV3-F1
#
_entry.id   AF-A0A415TRV3-F1
#
_cell.length_a   1.000
_cell.length_b   1.000
_cell.length_c   1.000
_cell.angle_alpha   90.00
_cell.angle_beta   90.00
_cell.angle_gamma   90.00
#
_symmetry.space_group_name_H-M   'P 1'
#
loop_
_entity.id
_entity.type
_entity.pdbx_description
1 polymer ?
#
loop_
_entity_poly.entity_id
_entity_poly.type
_entity_poly.pdbx_seq_one_letter_code
_entity_poly.pdbx_strand_id
1 'polypeptide(L)' 'MLFIEEKELQHMLDTQYKKGIEIGIKLMQKRMLLACENGNPIELDGRAYFVKSDIQNLRNIMDDMEG' A
#
# COMPACT_ATOMS: atom_id res chain seq x y z
N MET A 1 34.88 -23.52 5.02
CA MET A 1 34.77 -22.18 5.63
C MET A 1 34.05 -21.21 4.69
N LEU A 2 34.47 -21.07 3.41
CA LEU A 2 33.78 -20.26 2.38
C LEU A 2 32.26 -20.52 2.22
N PHE A 3 31.80 -21.77 2.27
CA PHE A 3 30.38 -22.11 2.14
C PHE A 3 29.48 -21.60 3.29
N ILE A 4 30.03 -21.42 4.50
CA ILE A 4 29.27 -20.91 5.65
C ILE A 4 29.07 -19.40 5.47
N GLU A 5 30.10 -18.69 5.02
CA GLU A 5 30.07 -17.25 4.75
C GLU A 5 29.10 -16.91 3.61
N GLU A 6 29.04 -17.71 2.54
CA GLU A 6 28.09 -17.52 1.44
C GLU A 6 26.63 -17.72 1.90
N LYS A 7 26.37 -18.74 2.72
CA LYS A 7 25.03 -19.01 3.25
C LYS A 7 24.55 -17.90 4.20
N GLU A 8 25.45 -17.37 5.03
CA GLU A 8 25.15 -16.24 5.90
C GLU A 8 24.86 -14.96 5.09
N LEU A 9 25.66 -14.69 4.06
CA LEU A 9 25.43 -13.57 3.16
C LEU A 9 24.08 -13.67 2.45
N GLN A 10 23.73 -14.85 1.91
CA GLN A 10 22.43 -15.07 1.27
C GLN A 10 21.28 -14.84 2.26
N HIS A 11 21.40 -15.32 3.50
CA HIS A 11 20.38 -15.11 4.52
C HIS A 11 20.19 -13.62 4.86
N MET A 12 21.29 -12.86 4.92
CA MET A 12 21.23 -11.42 5.13
C MET A 12 20.53 -10.71 3.96
N LEU A 13 20.83 -11.09 2.72
CA LEU A 13 20.19 -10.54 1.52
C LEU A 13 18.68 -10.80 1.53
N ASP A 14 18.27 -12.04 1.78
CA ASP A 14 16.86 -12.42 1.88
C ASP A 14 16.13 -11.63 2.97
N THR A 15 16.80 -11.38 4.09
CA THR A 15 16.25 -10.61 5.22
C THR A 15 16.04 -9.15 4.84
N GLN A 16 17.03 -8.51 4.21
CA GLN A 16 16.88 -7.12 3.76
C GLN A 16 15.85 -6.98 2.64
N TYR A 17 15.76 -7.96 1.74
CA TYR A 17 14.74 -8.00 0.69
C TYR A 17 13.33 -8.04 1.27
N LYS A 18 13.06 -8.95 2.22
CA LYS A 18 11.77 -9.03 2.92
C LYS A 18 11.44 -7.73 3.65
N LYS A 19 12.43 -7.15 4.34
CA LYS A 19 12.27 -5.87 5.03
C LYS A 19 11.89 -4.74 4.07
N GLY A 20 12.51 -4.69 2.89
CA GLY A 20 12.16 -3.74 1.83
C GLY A 20 10.71 -3.87 1.38
N ILE A 21 10.24 -5.09 1.15
CA ILE A 21 8.84 -5.37 0.79
C ILE A 21 7.88 -4.90 1.89
N GLU A 22 8.15 -5.25 3.15
CA GLU A 22 7.30 -4.83 4.28
C GLU A 22 7.20 -3.32 4.43
N ILE A 23 8.32 -2.60 4.23
CA ILE A 23 8.34 -1.15 4.24
C ILE A 23 7.49 -0.59 3.11
N GLY A 24 7.64 -1.14 1.89
CA GLY A 24 6.84 -0.74 0.73
C GLY A 24 5.33 -0.92 0.97
N ILE A 25 4.93 -2.06 1.54
CA ILE A 25 3.52 -2.32 1.90
C ILE A 25 3.01 -1.28 2.91
N LYS A 26 3.76 -1.02 3.99
CA LYS A 26 3.37 -0.03 5.01
C LYS A 26 3.26 1.39 4.45
N LEU A 27 4.15 1.77 3.54
CA LEU A 27 4.09 3.08 2.88
C LEU A 27 2.85 3.19 1.99
N MET A 28 2.53 2.15 1.22
CA MET A 28 1.33 2.14 0.39
C MET A 28 0.04 2.17 1.22
N GLN A 29 -0.03 1.42 2.32
CA GLN A 29 -1.16 1.49 3.26
C GLN A 29 -1.37 2.91 3.79
N LYS A 30 -0.30 3.58 4.24
CA LYS A 30 -0.38 4.97 4.72
C LYS A 30 -0.82 5.94 3.61
N ARG A 31 -0.29 5.79 2.40
CA ARG A 31 -0.68 6.62 1.25
C ARG A 31 -2.16 6.45 0.91
N MET A 32 -2.69 5.22 0.97
CA MET A 32 -4.10 4.93 0.74
C MET A 32 -5.02 5.56 1.79
N LEU A 33 -4.66 5.47 3.07
CA LEU A 33 -5.41 6.10 4.15
C LEU A 33 -5.43 7.63 3.99
N LEU A 34 -4.28 8.25 3.74
CA LEU A 34 -4.20 9.70 3.53
C LEU A 34 -4.99 10.16 2.30
N ALA A 35 -4.99 9.38 1.22
CA ALA A 35 -5.81 9.66 0.03
C ALA A 35 -7.31 9.61 0.37
N CYS A 36 -7.72 8.59 1.15
CA CYS A 36 -9.11 8.40 1.59
C CYS A 36 -9.59 9.52 2.53
N GLU A 37 -8.74 9.95 3.47
CA GLU A 37 -9.06 11.00 4.45
C GLU A 37 -9.13 12.39 3.81
N ASN A 38 -8.18 12.70 2.92
CA ASN A 38 -8.07 14.02 2.30
C ASN A 38 -8.90 14.19 1.03
N GLY A 39 -9.45 13.09 0.48
CA GLY A 39 -10.14 13.10 -0.81
C GLY A 39 -9.22 13.28 -2.02
N ASN A 40 -7.90 13.18 -1.83
CA ASN A 40 -6.92 13.31 -2.90
C ASN A 40 -6.77 11.99 -3.67
N PRO A 41 -6.64 12.02 -5.00
CA PRO A 41 -6.45 10.80 -5.77
C PRO A 41 -5.03 10.23 -5.61
N ILE A 42 -4.90 8.94 -5.85
CA ILE A 42 -3.63 8.26 -6.06
C ILE A 42 -3.44 8.08 -7.56
N GLU A 43 -2.38 8.67 -8.11
CA GLU A 43 -2.00 8.43 -9.50
C GLU A 43 -1.20 7.13 -9.64
N LEU A 44 -1.67 6.24 -10.52
CA LEU A 44 -1.03 4.99 -10.93
C LEU A 44 -1.20 4.82 -12.44
N ASP A 45 -0.10 4.56 -13.16
CA ASP A 45 -0.08 4.36 -14.62
C ASP A 45 -0.82 5.46 -15.41
N GLY A 46 -0.63 6.72 -15.00
CA GLY A 46 -1.25 7.90 -15.61
C GLY A 46 -2.77 8.03 -15.36
N ARG A 47 -3.32 7.24 -14.43
CA ARG A 47 -4.74 7.29 -14.02
C ARG A 47 -4.87 7.66 -12.56
N ALA A 48 -5.84 8.54 -12.27
CA ALA A 48 -6.19 8.94 -10.92
C ALA A 48 -7.22 7.97 -10.32
N TYR A 49 -6.91 7.42 -9.15
CA TYR A 49 -7.80 6.54 -8.38
C TYR A 49 -8.21 7.20 -7.07
N PHE A 50 -9.50 7.27 -6.79
CA PHE A 50 -10.03 7.76 -5.52
C PHE A 50 -10.32 6.58 -4.59
N VAL A 51 -9.82 6.66 -3.37
CA VAL A 51 -10.06 5.66 -2.33
C VAL A 51 -11.16 6.19 -1.42
N LYS A 52 -12.16 5.36 -1.14
CA LYS A 52 -13.24 5.66 -0.20
C LYS A 52 -13.28 4.58 0.87
N SER A 53 -13.61 4.97 2.10
CA SER A 53 -13.96 3.99 3.13
C SER A 53 -15.30 3.33 2.78
N ASP A 54 -15.56 2.19 3.41
CA ASP A 54 -16.86 1.52 3.35
C ASP A 54 -18.03 2.46 3.66
N ILE A 55 -17.93 3.24 4.74
CA ILE A 55 -18.95 4.21 5.16
C ILE A 55 -19.11 5.32 4.12
N GLN A 56 -18.01 5.89 3.61
CA GLN A 56 -18.07 6.92 2.57
C GLN A 56 -18.72 6.37 1.30
N ASN A 57 -18.40 5.12 0.92
CA ASN A 57 -19.01 4.49 -0.23
C ASN A 57 -20.51 4.27 -0.05
N LEU A 58 -20.93 3.74 1.10
CA LEU A 58 -22.34 3.50 1.42
C LEU A 58 -23.15 4.80 1.43
N ARG A 59 -22.62 5.87 2.01
CA ARG A 59 -23.30 7.19 2.01
C ARG A 59 -23.60 7.67 0.60
N ASN A 60 -22.61 7.62 -0.30
CA ASN A 60 -22.83 8.03 -1.69
C ASN A 60 -23.91 7.19 -2.38
N ILE A 61 -23.93 5.87 -2.16
CA ILE A 61 -24.95 4.99 -2.74
C ILE A 61 -26.35 5.37 -2.23
N MET A 62 -26.48 5.68 -0.93
CA MET A 62 -27.76 6.11 -0.36
C MET A 62 -28.20 7.47 -0.90
N ASP A 63 -27.28 8.44 -0.95
CA ASP A 63 -27.54 9.77 -1.50
C ASP A 63 -27.99 9.70 -2.96
N ASP A 64 -27.38 8.81 -3.77
CA ASP A 64 -27.74 8.60 -5.18
C ASP A 64 -29.13 7.95 -5.36
N MET A 65 -29.63 7.22 -4.35
CA MET A 65 -30.95 6.58 -4.38
C MET A 65 -32.09 7.50 -3.93
N GLU A 66 -31.77 8.53 -3.15
CA GLU A 66 -32.74 9.51 -2.63
C GLU A 66 -32.96 10.72 -3.56
N GLY A 67 -32.14 10.86 -4.62
CA GLY A 67 -32.24 11.89 -5.66
C GLY A 67 -33.06 11.49 -6.88
#